data_AF-A0A9D8NSS6-F1
#
_entry.id   AF-A0A9D8NSS6-F1
#
_cell.length_a   1.000
_cell.length_b   1.000
_cell.length_c   1.000
_cell.angle_alpha   90.00
_cell.angle_beta   90.00
_cell.angle_gamma   90.00
#
_symmetry.space_group_name_H-M   'P 1'
#
loop_
_entity.id
_entity.type
_entity.pdbx_description
1 polymer ?
#
loop_
_entity_poly.entity_id
_entity_poly.type
_entity_poly.pdbx_seq_one_letter_code
_entity_poly.pdbx_strand_id
1 'polypeptide(L)'
;MPNSGFMLHVFVFQSILLGLGLLMARWTGQDPVSSCRWSLEAVALGVLGGVAMGFAALRLTSLPVFSDLERMVDREIAPWFDGLSTQDLLAISLMAGASEEVLFRGALQPWMALWLPGGEWTAIMAAAALFGLCHALSPAYFLFAFGLGAVFGWASWAMQDLSFAIILHAAYDAVVLLDMAVRRQQAEK
;
A
#
# COMPACT_ATOMS: atom_id res chain seq x y z
N MET A 1 -15.66 -14.34 -16.92
CA MET A 1 -15.61 -12.93 -17.37
C MET A 1 -14.95 -12.15 -16.25
N PRO A 2 -14.03 -11.21 -16.51
CA PRO A 2 -13.53 -10.34 -15.45
C PRO A 2 -14.73 -9.72 -14.76
N ASN A 3 -14.71 -9.69 -13.42
CA ASN A 3 -15.80 -9.12 -12.66
C ASN A 3 -15.73 -7.60 -12.83
N SER A 4 -16.26 -7.08 -13.95
CA SER A 4 -16.22 -5.65 -14.29
C SER A 4 -16.83 -4.78 -13.19
N GLY A 5 -17.76 -5.35 -12.42
CA GLY A 5 -18.24 -4.78 -11.17
C GLY A 5 -17.11 -4.58 -10.15
N PHE A 6 -16.25 -5.56 -9.89
CA PHE A 6 -15.17 -5.43 -8.91
C PHE A 6 -14.19 -4.30 -9.26
N MET A 7 -13.71 -4.24 -10.50
CA MET A 7 -12.81 -3.15 -10.94
C MET A 7 -13.44 -1.77 -10.74
N LEU A 8 -14.74 -1.62 -11.01
CA LEU A 8 -15.45 -0.37 -10.74
C LEU A 8 -15.48 -0.05 -9.24
N HIS A 9 -15.72 -1.04 -8.36
CA HIS A 9 -15.69 -0.81 -6.91
C HIS A 9 -14.31 -0.39 -6.43
N VAL A 10 -13.24 -1.04 -6.90
CA VAL A 10 -11.86 -0.63 -6.58
C VAL A 10 -11.61 0.78 -7.07
N PHE A 11 -12.00 1.09 -8.30
CA PHE A 11 -11.82 2.43 -8.86
C PHE A 11 -12.50 3.52 -8.02
N VAL A 12 -13.77 3.29 -7.66
CA VAL A 12 -14.55 4.21 -6.83
C VAL A 12 -13.94 4.35 -5.43
N PHE A 13 -13.60 3.22 -4.79
CA PHE A 13 -13.00 3.22 -3.46
C PHE A 13 -11.69 4.00 -3.43
N GLN A 14 -10.76 3.73 -4.36
CA GLN A 14 -9.48 4.41 -4.41
C GLN A 14 -9.61 5.89 -4.79
N SER A 15 -10.58 6.24 -5.64
CA SER A 15 -10.89 7.64 -5.95
C SER A 15 -11.40 8.40 -4.72
N ILE A 16 -12.24 7.76 -3.90
CA ILE A 16 -12.73 8.34 -2.64
C ILE A 16 -11.58 8.52 -1.66
N LEU A 17 -10.71 7.51 -1.50
CA LEU A 17 -9.54 7.62 -0.62
C LEU A 17 -8.58 8.74 -1.06
N LEU A 18 -8.29 8.82 -2.36
CA LEU A 18 -7.47 9.91 -2.91
C LEU A 18 -8.12 11.27 -2.64
N GLY A 19 -9.42 11.41 -2.90
CA GLY A 19 -10.17 12.63 -2.62
C GLY A 19 -10.16 13.02 -1.14
N LEU A 20 -10.30 12.03 -0.24
CA LEU A 20 -10.20 12.23 1.20
C LEU A 20 -8.79 12.68 1.61
N GLY A 21 -7.75 12.05 1.06
CA GLY A 21 -6.36 12.42 1.30
C GLY A 21 -6.06 13.85 0.88
N LEU A 22 -6.50 14.25 -0.33
CA LEU A 22 -6.33 15.63 -0.82
C LEU A 22 -7.15 16.65 -0.01
N LEU A 23 -8.39 16.31 0.35
CA LEU A 23 -9.21 17.17 1.20
C LEU A 23 -8.60 17.35 2.58
N MET A 24 -8.11 16.26 3.17
CA MET A 24 -7.44 16.28 4.46
C MET A 24 -6.16 17.10 4.39
N ALA A 25 -5.29 16.87 3.38
CA ALA A 25 -4.08 17.65 3.18
C ALA A 25 -4.39 19.15 3.12
N ARG A 26 -5.40 19.54 2.34
CA ARG A 26 -5.85 20.93 2.27
C ARG A 26 -6.31 21.46 3.63
N TRP A 27 -7.07 20.69 4.39
CA TRP A 27 -7.55 21.08 5.72
C TRP A 27 -6.42 21.21 6.74
N THR A 28 -5.38 20.37 6.64
CA THR A 28 -4.22 20.35 7.53
C THR A 28 -3.06 21.24 7.07
N GLY A 29 -3.22 21.96 5.95
CA GLY A 29 -2.20 22.84 5.38
C GLY A 29 -1.02 22.10 4.74
N GLN A 30 -1.19 20.82 4.40
CA GLN A 30 -0.20 20.01 3.70
C GLN A 30 -0.38 20.12 2.18
N ASP A 31 0.70 19.95 1.43
CA ASP A 31 0.68 19.93 -0.04
C ASP A 31 1.39 18.68 -0.59
N PRO A 32 0.70 17.53 -0.63
CA PRO A 32 1.25 16.28 -1.13
C PRO A 32 1.61 16.32 -2.61
N VAL A 33 0.98 17.20 -3.39
CA VAL A 33 1.27 17.30 -4.82
C VAL A 33 2.63 17.96 -5.02
N SER A 34 2.92 19.01 -4.25
CA SER A 34 4.23 19.70 -4.29
C SER A 34 5.39 18.83 -3.81
N SER A 35 5.14 17.84 -2.93
CA SER A 35 6.18 16.94 -2.43
C SER A 35 6.53 15.81 -3.41
N CYS A 36 5.75 15.62 -4.47
CA CYS A 36 6.07 14.68 -5.53
C CYS A 36 7.09 15.27 -6.52
N ARG A 37 8.32 14.75 -6.53
CA ARG A 37 9.36 15.27 -7.45
C ARG A 37 9.38 14.55 -8.79
N TRP A 38 8.90 13.30 -8.86
CA TRP A 38 8.87 12.49 -10.08
C TRP A 38 10.23 12.40 -10.80
N SER A 39 11.33 12.38 -10.04
CA SER A 39 12.65 12.18 -10.63
C SER A 39 12.81 10.73 -11.09
N LEU A 40 13.61 10.50 -12.14
CA LEU A 40 13.92 9.14 -12.59
C LEU A 40 14.53 8.29 -11.48
N GLU A 41 15.36 8.91 -10.63
CA GLU A 41 15.96 8.26 -9.47
C GLU A 41 14.91 7.83 -8.45
N ALA A 42 13.98 8.72 -8.08
CA ALA A 42 12.90 8.39 -7.14
C ALA A 42 12.01 7.26 -7.66
N VAL A 43 11.65 7.29 -8.94
CA VAL A 43 10.87 6.23 -9.59
C VAL A 43 11.66 4.92 -9.62
N ALA A 44 12.93 4.94 -10.05
CA ALA A 44 13.75 3.73 -10.16
C ALA A 44 13.99 3.10 -8.78
N LEU A 45 14.35 3.89 -7.77
CA LEU A 45 14.54 3.41 -6.41
C LEU A 45 13.23 2.91 -5.79
N GLY A 46 12.10 3.59 -6.06
CA GLY A 46 10.78 3.14 -5.64
C GLY A 46 10.44 1.77 -6.24
N VAL A 47 10.63 1.59 -7.55
CA VAL A 47 10.38 0.30 -8.21
C VAL A 47 11.29 -0.79 -7.65
N LEU A 48 12.61 -0.54 -7.58
CA LEU A 48 13.56 -1.53 -7.08
C LEU A 48 13.30 -1.91 -5.63
N GLY A 49 13.05 -0.92 -4.78
CA GLY A 49 12.71 -1.12 -3.37
C GLY A 49 11.40 -1.89 -3.22
N GLY A 50 10.35 -1.51 -3.95
CA GLY A 50 9.03 -2.10 -3.85
C GLY A 50 9.04 -3.55 -4.33
N VAL A 51 9.74 -3.82 -5.44
CA VAL A 51 9.93 -5.19 -5.95
C VAL A 51 10.69 -6.04 -4.94
N ALA A 52 11.81 -5.53 -4.39
CA ALA A 52 12.59 -6.24 -3.39
C ALA A 52 11.77 -6.53 -2.12
N MET A 53 10.99 -5.55 -1.65
CA MET A 53 10.07 -5.70 -0.52
C MET A 53 8.97 -6.71 -0.81
N GLY A 54 8.39 -6.71 -2.02
CA GLY A 54 7.36 -7.67 -2.42
C GLY A 54 7.90 -9.09 -2.37
N PHE A 55 9.08 -9.34 -2.94
CA PHE A 55 9.72 -10.65 -2.84
C PHE A 55 10.07 -11.03 -1.39
N ALA A 56 10.58 -10.09 -0.60
CA ALA A 56 10.88 -10.33 0.81
C ALA A 56 9.61 -10.70 1.60
N ALA A 57 8.49 -10.02 1.35
CA ALA A 57 7.20 -10.33 1.92
C ALA A 57 6.73 -11.73 1.53
N LEU A 58 6.75 -12.08 0.24
CA LEU A 58 6.37 -13.42 -0.23
C LEU A 58 7.22 -14.54 0.41
N ARG A 59 8.51 -14.29 0.63
CA ARG A 59 9.39 -15.23 1.33
C ARG A 59 9.07 -15.31 2.82
N LEU A 60 8.86 -14.17 3.47
CA LEU A 60 8.52 -14.10 4.88
C LEU A 60 7.20 -14.80 5.17
N THR A 61 6.15 -14.52 4.38
CA THR A 61 4.81 -15.08 4.58
C THR A 61 4.73 -16.57 4.24
N SER A 62 5.71 -17.12 3.51
CA SER A 62 5.81 -18.57 3.27
C SER A 62 6.35 -19.36 4.47
N LEU A 63 6.81 -18.69 5.54
CA LEU A 63 7.27 -19.36 6.75
C LEU A 63 6.08 -19.90 7.57
N PRO A 64 6.22 -21.04 8.27
CA PRO A 64 5.12 -21.66 9.01
C PRO A 64 4.43 -20.75 10.05
N VAL A 65 5.15 -19.78 10.61
CA VAL A 65 4.60 -18.81 11.57
C VAL A 65 3.55 -17.87 10.96
N PHE A 66 3.53 -17.72 9.63
CA PHE A 66 2.56 -16.91 8.90
C PHE A 66 1.49 -17.73 8.19
N SER A 67 1.38 -19.04 8.45
CA SER A 67 0.42 -19.91 7.74
C SER A 67 -1.04 -19.46 7.87
N ASP A 68 -1.41 -18.87 9.01
CA ASP A 68 -2.76 -18.35 9.22
C ASP A 68 -3.01 -17.04 8.45
N LEU A 69 -1.97 -16.21 8.28
CA LEU A 69 -2.04 -15.03 7.41
C LEU A 69 -2.18 -15.46 5.95
N GLU A 70 -1.35 -16.38 5.47
CA GLU A 70 -1.42 -16.91 4.10
C GLU A 70 -2.81 -17.51 3.82
N ARG A 71 -3.31 -18.37 4.73
CA ARG A 71 -4.66 -18.97 4.59
C ARG A 71 -5.77 -17.92 4.58
N MET A 72 -5.66 -16.86 5.37
CA MET A 72 -6.63 -15.76 5.38
C MET A 72 -6.59 -14.98 4.05
N VAL A 73 -5.40 -14.66 3.54
CA VAL A 73 -5.25 -14.01 2.22
C VAL A 73 -5.88 -14.88 1.13
N ASP A 74 -5.55 -16.17 1.08
CA ASP A 74 -6.06 -17.09 0.07
C ASP A 74 -7.58 -17.27 0.09
N ARG A 75 -8.18 -17.25 1.29
CA ARG A 75 -9.62 -17.47 1.49
C ARG A 75 -10.44 -16.21 1.31
N GLU A 76 -9.98 -15.09 1.86
CA GLU A 76 -10.80 -13.88 2.01
C GLU A 76 -10.43 -12.80 1.01
N ILE A 77 -9.17 -12.72 0.56
CA ILE A 77 -8.66 -11.63 -0.31
C ILE A 77 -8.50 -12.12 -1.75
N ALA A 78 -7.84 -13.26 -1.94
CA ALA A 78 -7.47 -13.75 -3.25
C ALA A 78 -8.67 -13.95 -4.23
N PRO A 79 -9.85 -14.43 -3.79
CA PRO A 79 -11.00 -14.59 -4.68
C PRO A 79 -11.51 -13.29 -5.32
N TRP A 80 -11.24 -12.13 -4.73
CA TRP A 80 -11.65 -10.84 -5.29
C TRP A 80 -10.90 -10.51 -6.58
N PHE A 81 -9.72 -11.11 -6.77
CA PHE A 81 -8.84 -10.86 -7.92
C PHE A 81 -8.96 -11.94 -9.01
N ASP A 82 -9.88 -12.89 -8.85
CA ASP A 82 -10.06 -13.98 -9.80
C ASP A 82 -10.47 -13.50 -11.19
N GLY A 83 -9.76 -14.01 -12.20
CA GLY A 83 -10.01 -13.69 -13.61
C GLY A 83 -9.64 -12.26 -14.02
N LEU A 84 -8.95 -11.50 -13.16
CA LEU A 84 -8.36 -10.22 -13.54
C LEU A 84 -7.11 -10.42 -14.40
N SER A 85 -6.91 -9.52 -15.36
CA SER A 85 -5.72 -9.52 -16.20
C SER A 85 -4.51 -8.93 -15.46
N THR A 86 -3.31 -9.20 -15.96
CA THR A 86 -2.09 -8.53 -15.47
C THR A 86 -2.22 -7.00 -15.49
N GLN A 87 -2.91 -6.44 -16.49
CA GLN A 87 -3.11 -4.99 -16.59
C GLN A 87 -4.02 -4.47 -15.49
N ASP A 88 -5.09 -5.21 -15.15
CA ASP A 88 -5.99 -4.87 -14.06
C ASP A 88 -5.24 -4.86 -12.72
N LEU A 89 -4.43 -5.88 -12.46
CA LEU A 89 -3.65 -5.97 -11.22
C LEU A 89 -2.65 -4.81 -11.09
N LEU A 90 -1.93 -4.49 -12.16
CA LEU A 90 -1.00 -3.35 -12.18
C LEU A 90 -1.74 -2.01 -11.98
N ALA A 91 -2.92 -1.86 -12.56
CA ALA A 91 -3.74 -0.66 -12.38
C ALA A 91 -4.22 -0.54 -10.92
N ILE A 92 -4.68 -1.65 -10.32
CA ILE A 92 -5.08 -1.67 -8.90
C ILE A 92 -3.90 -1.26 -8.01
N SER A 93 -2.72 -1.84 -8.20
CA SER A 93 -1.53 -1.53 -7.42
C SER A 93 -1.12 -0.05 -7.53
N LEU A 94 -1.15 0.52 -8.74
CA LEU A 94 -0.85 1.93 -8.94
C LEU A 94 -1.88 2.84 -8.26
N MET A 95 -3.17 2.49 -8.37
CA MET A 95 -4.24 3.25 -7.76
C MET A 95 -4.16 3.24 -6.24
N ALA A 96 -3.95 2.06 -5.64
CA ALA A 96 -3.78 1.89 -4.19
C ALA A 96 -2.55 2.65 -3.68
N GLY A 97 -1.39 2.45 -4.34
CA GLY A 97 -0.17 3.17 -3.99
C GLY A 97 -0.34 4.70 -4.06
N ALA A 98 -1.08 5.22 -5.05
CA ALA A 98 -1.32 6.66 -5.15
C ALA A 98 -2.30 7.19 -4.08
N SER A 99 -3.48 6.58 -3.95
CA SER A 99 -4.53 7.05 -3.04
C SER A 99 -4.13 6.92 -1.58
N GLU A 100 -3.55 5.78 -1.20
CA GLU A 100 -3.22 5.48 0.19
C GLU A 100 -2.00 6.31 0.63
N GLU A 101 -0.95 6.43 -0.17
CA GLU A 101 0.20 7.23 0.21
C GLU A 101 -0.13 8.73 0.28
N VAL A 102 -1.01 9.25 -0.59
CA VAL A 102 -1.48 10.65 -0.47
C VAL A 102 -2.23 10.87 0.85
N LEU A 103 -3.09 9.93 1.26
CA LEU A 103 -3.82 10.04 2.53
C LEU A 103 -2.88 9.89 3.73
N PHE A 104 -2.07 8.83 3.76
CA PHE A 104 -1.28 8.48 4.93
C PHE A 104 0.00 9.31 5.05
N ARG A 105 0.78 9.45 3.96
CA ARG A 105 2.13 10.07 3.98
C ARG A 105 2.09 11.51 3.49
N GLY A 106 1.16 11.81 2.60
CA GLY A 106 0.91 13.15 2.10
C GLY A 106 0.12 14.06 3.05
N ALA A 107 -0.75 13.49 3.89
CA ALA A 107 -1.65 14.25 4.76
C ALA A 107 -1.53 13.88 6.25
N LEU A 108 -1.85 12.63 6.63
CA LEU A 108 -1.96 12.20 8.03
C LEU A 108 -0.65 12.28 8.79
N GLN A 109 0.41 11.63 8.27
CA GLN A 109 1.73 11.58 8.91
C GLN A 109 2.32 12.97 9.14
N PRO A 110 2.49 13.85 8.13
CA PRO A 110 3.06 15.17 8.36
C PRO A 110 2.18 16.04 9.26
N TRP A 111 0.85 15.91 9.19
CA TRP A 111 -0.03 16.60 10.13
C TRP A 111 0.20 16.11 11.57
N MET A 112 0.26 14.80 11.81
CA MET A 112 0.52 14.23 13.13
C MET A 112 1.90 14.63 13.67
N ALA A 113 2.91 14.78 12.81
CA ALA A 113 4.24 15.22 13.21
C ALA A 113 4.26 16.63 13.83
N LEU A 114 3.29 17.48 13.48
CA LEU A 114 3.14 18.83 14.04
C LEU A 114 2.55 18.83 15.47
N TRP A 115 1.76 17.81 15.83
CA TRP A 115 0.94 17.83 17.05
C TRP A 115 1.31 16.75 18.06
N LEU A 116 1.86 15.61 17.62
CA LEU A 116 2.18 14.50 18.52
C LEU A 116 3.53 14.70 19.21
N PRO A 117 3.62 14.39 20.52
CA PRO A 117 4.91 14.38 21.22
C PRO A 117 5.83 13.32 20.60
N GLY A 118 7.10 13.68 20.40
CA GLY A 118 8.09 12.83 19.70
C GLY A 118 8.18 13.07 18.19
N GLY A 119 7.35 13.97 17.64
CA GLY A 119 7.46 14.45 16.27
C GLY A 119 7.32 13.34 15.24
N GLU A 120 8.27 13.26 14.31
CA GLU A 120 8.20 12.37 13.14
C GLU A 120 8.09 10.90 13.50
N TRP A 121 8.85 10.42 14.50
CA TRP A 121 8.84 9.00 14.84
C TRP A 121 7.48 8.55 15.39
N THR A 122 6.87 9.36 16.25
CA THR A 122 5.52 9.10 16.76
C THR A 122 4.49 9.18 15.64
N ALA A 123 4.63 10.15 14.73
CA ALA A 123 3.73 10.30 13.59
C ALA A 123 3.80 9.12 12.61
N ILE A 124 5.00 8.61 12.31
CA ILE A 124 5.18 7.41 11.49
C ILE A 124 4.49 6.21 12.15
N MET A 125 4.72 5.98 13.44
CA MET A 125 4.09 4.85 14.15
C MET A 125 2.57 5.00 14.23
N ALA A 126 2.06 6.21 14.45
CA ALA A 126 0.63 6.48 14.49
C ALA A 126 -0.03 6.29 13.11
N ALA A 127 0.59 6.79 12.04
CA ALA A 127 0.11 6.59 10.67
C ALA A 127 0.15 5.10 10.29
N ALA A 128 1.22 4.39 10.65
CA ALA A 128 1.33 2.95 10.45
C ALA A 128 0.26 2.17 11.22
N ALA A 129 -0.09 2.58 12.44
CA ALA A 129 -1.16 1.97 13.22
C ALA A 129 -2.53 2.16 12.54
N LEU A 130 -2.83 3.37 12.07
CA LEU A 130 -4.06 3.64 11.31
C LEU A 130 -4.10 2.83 10.01
N PHE A 131 -2.98 2.76 9.29
CA PHE A 131 -2.85 1.94 8.08
C PHE A 131 -3.11 0.46 8.39
N GLY A 132 -2.50 -0.08 9.44
CA GLY A 132 -2.74 -1.45 9.90
C GLY A 132 -4.20 -1.69 10.27
N LEU A 133 -4.87 -0.73 10.94
CA LEU A 133 -6.27 -0.83 11.32
C LEU A 133 -7.20 -0.91 10.09
N CYS A 134 -6.87 -0.21 9.00
CA CYS A 134 -7.58 -0.34 7.73
C CYS A 134 -7.45 -1.74 7.10
N HIS A 135 -6.46 -2.53 7.52
CA HIS A 135 -6.16 -3.88 7.04
C HIS A 135 -6.41 -4.96 8.12
N ALA A 136 -7.24 -4.68 9.12
CA ALA A 136 -7.42 -5.57 10.27
C ALA A 136 -8.44 -6.71 10.06
N LEU A 137 -8.40 -7.43 8.92
CA LEU A 137 -9.21 -8.65 8.74
C LEU A 137 -8.81 -9.77 9.73
N SER A 138 -7.55 -9.74 10.18
CA SER A 138 -7.05 -10.57 11.26
C SER A 138 -5.96 -9.81 12.04
N PRO A 139 -5.64 -10.21 13.28
CA PRO A 139 -4.52 -9.62 14.03
C PRO A 139 -3.18 -9.75 13.30
N ALA A 140 -2.95 -10.87 12.59
CA ALA A 140 -1.74 -11.07 11.81
C ALA A 140 -1.66 -10.10 10.63
N TYR A 141 -2.79 -9.85 9.94
CA TYR A 141 -2.82 -8.90 8.83
C TYR A 141 -2.65 -7.47 9.30
N PHE A 142 -3.27 -7.10 10.42
CA PHE A 142 -3.03 -5.83 11.10
C PHE A 142 -1.54 -5.62 11.39
N LEU A 143 -0.88 -6.58 12.03
CA LEU A 143 0.54 -6.47 12.39
C LEU A 143 1.45 -6.39 11.16
N PHE A 144 1.15 -7.16 10.13
CA PHE A 144 1.89 -7.15 8.88
C PHE A 144 1.75 -5.81 8.14
N ALA A 145 0.52 -5.32 8.00
CA ALA A 145 0.23 -4.02 7.40
C ALA A 145 0.78 -2.86 8.25
N PHE A 146 0.74 -2.96 9.58
CA PHE A 146 1.42 -2.00 10.46
C PHE A 146 2.93 -1.94 10.16
N GLY A 147 3.59 -3.09 10.04
CA GLY A 147 5.01 -3.17 9.70
C GLY A 147 5.33 -2.53 8.36
N LEU A 148 4.58 -2.86 7.31
CA LEU A 148 4.70 -2.22 5.99
C LEU A 148 4.44 -0.72 6.08
N GLY A 149 3.40 -0.33 6.81
CA GLY A 149 3.03 1.06 6.99
C GLY A 149 4.14 1.88 7.67
N ALA A 150 4.84 1.28 8.64
CA ALA A 150 5.99 1.89 9.29
C ALA A 150 7.19 2.01 8.32
N VAL A 151 7.44 1.00 7.49
CA VAL A 151 8.50 1.05 6.46
C VAL A 151 8.20 2.15 5.43
N PHE A 152 6.98 2.20 4.89
CA PHE A 152 6.58 3.25 3.94
C PHE A 152 6.65 4.65 4.56
N GLY A 153 6.19 4.80 5.81
CA GLY A 153 6.25 6.08 6.52
C GLY A 153 7.68 6.55 6.79
N TRP A 154 8.56 5.63 7.21
CA TRP A 154 9.99 5.93 7.34
C TRP A 154 10.64 6.26 6.01
N ALA A 155 10.36 5.50 4.95
CA ALA A 155 10.96 5.70 3.65
C ALA A 155 10.51 7.02 3.01
N SER A 156 9.24 7.39 3.16
CA SER A 156 8.73 8.72 2.76
C SER A 156 9.43 9.84 3.52
N TRP A 157 9.64 9.69 4.83
CA TRP A 157 10.38 10.67 5.63
C TRP A 157 11.87 10.74 5.25
N ALA A 158 12.52 9.61 4.97
CA ALA A 158 13.92 9.58 4.60
C ALA A 158 14.18 10.20 3.21
N MET A 159 13.31 9.92 2.25
CA MET A 159 13.46 10.38 0.87
C MET A 159 12.92 11.80 0.66
N GLN A 160 12.01 12.29 1.52
CA GLN A 160 11.35 13.59 1.38
C GLN A 160 10.73 13.77 -0.02
N ASP A 161 10.16 12.67 -0.54
CA ASP A 161 9.52 12.59 -1.86
C ASP A 161 8.35 11.62 -1.80
N LEU A 162 7.14 12.15 -1.98
CA LEU A 162 5.92 11.33 -1.93
C LEU A 162 5.80 10.42 -3.16
N SER A 163 6.33 10.85 -4.32
CA SER A 163 6.29 10.03 -5.53
C SER A 163 7.11 8.76 -5.39
N PHE A 164 8.22 8.81 -4.62
CA PHE A 164 8.96 7.61 -4.24
C PHE A 164 8.09 6.64 -3.44
N ALA A 165 7.36 7.12 -2.41
CA ALA A 165 6.53 6.27 -1.57
C ALA A 165 5.36 5.64 -2.36
N ILE A 166 4.72 6.42 -3.24
CA ILE A 166 3.66 5.94 -4.15
C ILE A 166 4.16 4.78 -5.01
N ILE A 167 5.32 4.94 -5.65
CA ILE A 167 5.89 3.92 -6.54
C ILE A 167 6.41 2.72 -5.75
N LEU A 168 6.99 2.93 -4.58
CA LEU A 168 7.43 1.87 -3.66
C LEU A 168 6.26 0.96 -3.28
N HIS A 169 5.14 1.55 -2.85
CA HIS A 169 3.93 0.83 -2.46
C HIS A 169 3.31 0.13 -3.68
N ALA A 170 3.12 0.83 -4.81
CA ALA A 170 2.55 0.23 -6.02
C ALA A 170 3.38 -0.95 -6.54
N ALA A 171 4.70 -0.86 -6.51
CA ALA A 171 5.58 -1.95 -6.94
C ALA A 171 5.55 -3.14 -5.98
N TYR A 172 5.45 -2.89 -4.66
CA TYR A 172 5.25 -3.91 -3.65
C TYR A 172 3.94 -4.69 -3.91
N ASP A 173 2.83 -3.98 -4.06
CA ASP A 173 1.52 -4.59 -4.32
C ASP A 173 1.51 -5.38 -5.63
N ALA A 174 2.12 -4.84 -6.68
CA ALA A 174 2.19 -5.50 -7.98
C ALA A 174 2.86 -6.87 -7.86
N VAL A 175 3.98 -6.99 -7.13
CA VAL A 175 4.65 -8.27 -6.92
C VAL A 175 3.75 -9.26 -6.19
N VAL A 176 3.10 -8.82 -5.10
CA VAL A 176 2.24 -9.70 -4.29
C VAL A 176 1.01 -10.16 -5.07
N LEU A 177 0.32 -9.24 -5.76
CA LEU A 177 -0.89 -9.56 -6.52
C LEU A 177 -0.60 -10.45 -7.73
N LEU A 178 0.52 -10.22 -8.43
CA LEU A 178 0.91 -11.05 -9.56
C LEU A 178 1.30 -12.47 -9.13
N ASP A 179 2.04 -12.63 -8.03
CA ASP A 179 2.36 -13.94 -7.48
C ASP A 179 1.09 -14.71 -7.06
N MET A 180 0.17 -14.03 -6.38
CA MET A 180 -1.13 -14.59 -6.00
C MET A 180 -1.92 -15.06 -7.23
N ALA A 181 -1.99 -14.26 -8.30
CA ALA A 181 -2.67 -14.63 -9.53
C ALA A 181 -2.03 -15.86 -10.20
N VAL A 182 -0.69 -15.95 -10.21
CA VAL A 182 0.04 -17.10 -10.76
C VAL A 182 -0.23 -18.37 -9.96
N ARG A 183 -0.18 -18.30 -8.62
CA ARG A 183 -0.46 -19.46 -7.74
C ARG A 183 -1.87 -20.01 -7.93
N ARG A 184 -2.86 -19.13 -8.07
CA ARG A 184 -4.25 -19.54 -8.29
C ARG A 184 -4.45 -20.24 -9.63
N GLN A 185 -3.88 -19.70 -10.71
CA GLN A 185 -3.90 -20.36 -12.02
C GLN A 185 -3.23 -21.74 -12.02
N GLN A 186 -2.29 -22.00 -11.11
CA GLN A 186 -1.68 -23.31 -10.93
C GLN A 186 -2.55 -24.27 -10.11
N ALA A 187 -3.26 -23.76 -9.10
CA ALA A 187 -4.15 -24.55 -8.25
C ALA A 187 -5.45 -25.00 -8.95
N GLU A 188 -5.88 -24.28 -9.99
CA GLU A 188 -7.06 -24.61 -10.81
C GLU A 188 -6.79 -25.62 -11.94
N LYS A 189 -5.52 -25.99 -12.18
CA LYS A 189 -5.11 -26.96 -13.20
C LYS A 189 -4.94 -28.35 -12.60
#